data_AF-A0A4D6WYI5-F1
#
_entry.id   AF-A0A4D6WYI5-F1
#
_cell.length_a   1.000
_cell.length_b   1.000
_cell.length_c   1.000
_cell.angle_alpha   90.00
_cell.angle_beta   90.00
_cell.angle_gamma   90.00
#
_symmetry.space_group_name_H-M   'P 1'
#
loop_
_entity.id
_entity.type
_entity.pdbx_description
1 polymer ?
#
loop_
_entity_poly.entity_id
_entity_poly.type
_entity_poly.pdbx_seq_one_letter_code
_entity_poly.pdbx_strand_id
1 'polypeptide(L)' 'MSFSKIKEIENLNYKEIDEKIIEVKKEIFNLKLKKATRQSVKTHLFKQKKHQLAQLFTKKQQLSK' A
#
# COMPACT_ATOMS: atom_id res chain seq x y z
N MET A 1 1.71 -14.38 6.70
CA MET A 1 0.97 -14.07 5.45
C MET A 1 -0.44 -13.70 5.86
N SER A 2 -0.91 -12.47 5.61
CA SER A 2 -2.31 -12.10 5.84
C SER A 2 -2.97 -11.96 4.47
N PHE A 3 -3.69 -13.01 4.08
CA PHE A 3 -4.52 -13.04 2.88
C PHE A 3 -5.79 -12.16 3.02
N SER A 4 -6.11 -11.65 4.22
CA SER A 4 -7.32 -10.85 4.45
C SER A 4 -7.34 -9.51 3.71
N LYS A 5 -6.18 -8.91 3.38
CA LYS A 5 -6.13 -7.57 2.79
C LYS A 5 -6.66 -7.48 1.35
N ILE A 6 -6.71 -8.59 0.61
CA ILE A 6 -7.19 -8.57 -0.78
C ILE A 6 -8.70 -8.33 -0.82
N LYS A 7 -9.47 -8.95 0.09
CA LYS A 7 -10.92 -8.75 0.19
C LYS A 7 -11.29 -7.29 0.48
N GLU A 8 -10.48 -6.58 1.27
CA GLU A 8 -10.68 -5.15 1.55
C GLU A 8 -10.42 -4.26 0.32
N ILE A 9 -9.64 -4.73 -0.65
CA ILE A 9 -9.34 -4.00 -1.89
C ILE A 9 -10.36 -4.30 -2.99
N GLU A 10 -11.01 -5.47 -2.94
CA GLU A 10 -11.99 -5.88 -3.95
C GLU A 10 -13.22 -4.98 -4.00
N ASN A 11 -13.65 -4.43 -2.85
CA ASN A 11 -14.85 -3.62 -2.70
C ASN A 11 -14.67 -2.12 -2.97
N LEU A 12 -13.47 -1.66 -3.35
CA LEU A 12 -13.17 -0.23 -3.47
C LEU A 12 -13.56 0.35 -4.83
N ASN A 13 -14.02 1.59 -4.81
CA ASN A 13 -14.30 2.37 -6.02
C ASN A 13 -13.02 3.01 -6.60
N TYR A 14 -13.01 3.40 -7.87
CA TYR A 14 -11.83 3.93 -8.58
C TYR A 14 -11.18 5.13 -7.85
N LYS A 15 -12.01 6.06 -7.36
CA LYS A 15 -11.54 7.24 -6.61
C LYS A 15 -10.89 6.86 -5.28
N GLU A 16 -11.48 5.90 -4.56
CA GLU A 16 -10.94 5.41 -3.28
C GLU A 16 -9.61 4.67 -3.46
N ILE A 17 -9.46 3.96 -4.59
CA ILE A 17 -8.18 3.32 -4.94
C ILE A 17 -7.08 4.36 -5.13
N ASP A 18 -7.37 5.46 -5.82
CA ASP A 18 -6.39 6.53 -6.02
C ASP A 18 -6.02 7.23 -4.72
N GLU A 19 -7.00 7.50 -3.85
CA GLU A 19 -6.76 8.03 -2.51
C GLU A 19 -5.88 7.09 -1.67
N LYS A 20 -6.18 5.78 -1.67
CA LYS A 20 -5.36 4.78 -0.96
C LYS A 20 -3.96 4.64 -1.56
N ILE A 21 -3.78 4.78 -2.88
CA ILE A 21 -2.44 4.78 -3.49
C ILE A 21 -1.60 5.93 -2.94
N ILE A 22 -2.19 7.13 -2.82
CA ILE A 22 -1.51 8.30 -2.26
C ILE A 22 -1.16 8.06 -0.79
N GLU A 23 -2.10 7.53 -0.01
CA GLU A 23 -1.89 7.21 1.40
C GLU A 23 -0.74 6.20 1.59
N VAL A 24 -0.77 5.08 0.88
CA VAL A 24 0.27 4.04 0.98
C VAL A 24 1.64 4.60 0.55
N LYS A 25 1.70 5.47 -0.46
CA LYS A 25 2.94 6.15 -0.85
C LYS A 25 3.47 7.06 0.27
N LYS A 26 2.61 7.81 0.95
CA LYS A 26 2.98 8.64 2.12
C LYS A 26 3.50 7.77 3.27
N GLU A 27 2.87 6.64 3.55
CA GLU A 27 3.34 5.72 4.59
C GLU A 27 4.72 5.14 4.26
N ILE A 28 4.95 4.73 3.01
CA ILE A 28 6.27 4.26 2.56
C ILE A 28 7.32 5.37 2.72
N PHE A 29 6.96 6.61 2.39
CA PHE A 29 7.84 7.77 2.58
C PHE A 29 8.16 7.98 4.07
N ASN A 30 7.17 7.95 4.95
CA ASN A 30 7.37 8.06 6.39
C ASN A 30 8.26 6.93 6.93
N LEU A 31 8.08 5.69 6.47
CA LEU A 31 8.94 4.57 6.86
C LEU A 31 10.39 4.78 6.39
N LYS A 32 10.59 5.32 5.17
CA LYS A 32 11.93 5.68 4.68
C LYS A 32 12.56 6.80 5.52
N LEU A 33 11.79 7.82 5.88
CA LEU A 33 12.24 8.92 6.73
C LEU A 33 12.68 8.39 8.10
N LYS A 34 11.87 7.56 8.76
CA LYS A 34 12.22 6.91 10.03
C LYS A 34 13.48 6.06 9.93
N LYS A 35 13.66 5.33 8.82
CA LYS A 35 14.89 4.58 8.56
C LYS A 35 16.09 5.51 8.38
N ALA A 36 15.93 6.62 7.68
CA ALA A 36 16.99 7.61 7.47
C ALA A 36 17.42 8.28 8.78
N THR A 37 16.47 8.56 9.68
CA THR A 37 16.74 9.09 11.03
C THR A 37 17.23 8.03 12.02
N ARG A 38 17.56 6.82 11.56
CA ARG A 38 18.04 5.68 12.36
C ARG A 38 17.08 5.27 13.49
N GLN A 39 15.79 5.56 13.35
CA GLN A 39 14.77 5.06 14.28
C GLN A 39 14.56 3.56 14.06
N SER A 40 14.09 2.86 15.10
CA SER A 40 13.75 1.44 14.99
C SER A 40 12.50 1.26 14.12
N VAL A 41 12.68 0.66 12.94
CA VAL A 41 11.58 0.39 12.00
C VAL A 41 11.49 -1.11 11.73
N LYS A 42 10.28 -1.66 11.81
CA LYS A 42 10.01 -3.05 11.47
C LYS A 42 10.21 -3.27 9.96
N THR A 43 11.20 -4.07 9.59
CA THR A 43 11.61 -4.32 8.19
C THR A 43 10.48 -4.89 7.32
N HIS A 44 9.65 -5.77 7.88
CA HIS A 44 8.52 -6.38 7.16
C HIS A 44 7.45 -5.38 6.74
N LEU A 45 7.36 -4.20 7.38
CA LEU A 45 6.38 -3.17 6.99
C LEU A 45 6.65 -2.64 5.58
N PHE A 46 7.92 -2.50 5.18
CA PHE A 46 8.27 -2.13 3.81
C PHE A 46 7.74 -3.16 2.81
N LYS A 47 7.91 -4.45 3.09
CA LYS A 47 7.41 -5.53 2.23
C LYS A 47 5.88 -5.49 2.13
N GLN A 48 5.20 -5.35 3.27
CA GLN A 48 3.74 -5.30 3.31
C GLN A 48 3.16 -4.10 2.54
N LYS A 49 3.70 -2.89 2.77
CA LYS A 49 3.20 -1.67 2.11
C LYS A 49 3.50 -1.65 0.61
N LYS A 50 4.68 -2.15 0.18
CA LYS A 50 4.98 -2.35 -1.25
C LYS A 50 4.02 -3.35 -1.91
N HIS A 51 3.72 -4.44 -1.22
CA HIS A 51 2.77 -5.45 -1.73
C HIS A 51 1.35 -4.87 -1.85
N GLN A 52 0.89 -4.13 -0.83
CA GLN A 52 -0.40 -3.43 -0.85
C GLN A 52 -0.48 -2.43 -2.01
N LEU A 53 0.59 -1.66 -2.26
CA LEU A 53 0.66 -0.75 -3.40
C LEU A 53 0.52 -1.48 -4.74
N ALA A 54 1.17 -2.63 -4.90
CA ALA A 54 1.05 -3.44 -6.11
C ALA A 54 -0.38 -3.97 -6.31
N GLN A 55 -1.04 -4.45 -5.24
CA GLN A 55 -2.44 -4.89 -5.30
C GLN A 55 -3.39 -3.77 -5.73
N LEU A 56 -3.21 -2.55 -5.22
CA LEU A 56 -4.01 -1.38 -5.62
C LEU A 56 -3.83 -1.05 -7.11
N PHE A 57 -2.59 -1.10 -7.63
CA PHE A 57 -2.35 -0.91 -9.06
C PHE A 57 -2.99 -1.99 -9.92
N THR A 58 -2.91 -3.26 -9.51
CA THR A 58 -3.57 -4.36 -10.22
C THR A 58 -5.08 -4.16 -10.27
N LYS A 59 -5.71 -3.79 -9.15
CA LYS A 59 -7.15 -3.53 -9.10
C LYS A 59 -7.54 -2.33 -9.97
N LYS A 60 -6.74 -1.26 -9.95
CA LYS A 60 -6.94 -0.09 -10.83
C LYS A 60 -6.90 -0.50 -12.31
N GLN A 61 -5.95 -1.34 -12.70
CA GLN A 61 -5.84 -1.85 -14.07
C GLN A 61 -7.02 -2.76 -14.45
N GLN A 62 -7.52 -3.59 -13.52
CA GLN A 62 -8.69 -4.43 -13.74
C GLN A 62 -9.97 -3.60 -13.94
N LEU A 63 -10.15 -2.50 -13.21
CA LEU A 63 -11.29 -1.59 -13.35
C LEU A 63 -11.25 -0.74 -14.63
N SER A 64 -10.07 -0.52 -15.19
CA SER A 64 -9.87 0.23 -16.44
C SER A 64 -10.18 -0.59 -17.69
N LYS A 65 -10.44 -1.90 -17.54
CA LYS A 65 -10.58 -2.87 -18.63
C LYS A 65 -12.04 -3.29 -18.76
#